data_AF-A0A4Y2H640-F1
#
_entry.id   AF-A0A4Y2H640-F1
#
_cell.length_a   1.000
_cell.length_b   1.000
_cell.length_c   1.000
_cell.angle_alpha   90.00
_cell.angle_beta   90.00
_cell.angle_gamma   90.00
#
_symmetry.space_group_name_H-M   'P 1'
#
loop_
_entity.id
_entity.type
_entity.pdbx_description
1 polymer ?
#
loop_
_entity_poly.entity_id
_entity_poly.type
_entity_poly.pdbx_seq_one_letter_code
_entity_poly.pdbx_strand_id
1 'polypeptide(L)'
;MFIILLINSFPNYMDKNTIIIGNLSAKHSTWGCCSNNGRGIDILQYVVDNDFMSLNDGTPTHTSFSYITSEALDIAMTSTELTKPPVLMDCAG
;
A
#
# COMPACT_ATOMS: atom_id res chain seq x y z
N MET A 1 6.13 -11.85 -2.00
CA MET A 1 7.20 -12.12 -2.98
C MET A 1 6.75 -11.99 -4.43
N PHE A 2 5.73 -12.69 -4.94
CA PHE A 2 5.33 -12.60 -6.37
C PHE A 2 4.84 -11.19 -6.80
N ILE A 3 4.12 -10.47 -5.94
CA ILE A 3 3.66 -9.09 -6.21
C ILE A 3 4.83 -8.11 -6.31
N ILE A 4 5.80 -8.18 -5.39
CA ILE A 4 7.00 -7.32 -5.44
C ILE A 4 7.85 -7.64 -6.67
N LEU A 5 7.96 -8.93 -7.06
CA LEU A 5 8.64 -9.32 -8.29
C LEU A 5 7.95 -8.76 -9.54
N LEU A 6 6.62 -8.76 -9.56
CA LEU A 6 5.84 -8.19 -10.66
C LEU A 6 5.99 -6.66 -10.72
N ILE A 7 5.93 -5.99 -9.57
CA ILE A 7 6.21 -4.55 -9.42
C ILE A 7 7.62 -4.21 -9.94
N ASN A 8 8.63 -4.97 -9.53
CA ASN A 8 10.03 -4.78 -9.96
C ASN A 8 10.24 -5.13 -11.44
N SER A 9 9.32 -5.86 -12.07
CA SER A 9 9.36 -6.16 -13.50
C SER A 9 8.88 -4.98 -14.36
N PHE A 10 8.24 -3.98 -13.76
CA PHE A 10 7.73 -2.79 -14.44
C PHE A 10 8.29 -1.48 -13.86
N PRO A 11 9.64 -1.32 -13.77
CA PRO A 11 10.24 -0.18 -13.08
C PRO A 11 9.89 1.17 -13.71
N ASN A 12 9.57 1.21 -15.01
CA ASN A 12 9.20 2.42 -15.73
C ASN A 12 7.71 2.79 -15.62
N TYR A 13 6.87 1.91 -15.07
CA TYR A 13 5.43 2.16 -14.89
C TYR A 13 5.06 2.48 -13.45
N MET A 14 5.99 2.27 -12.51
CA MET A 14 5.81 2.59 -11.10
C MET A 14 6.43 3.95 -10.82
N ASP A 15 5.91 4.96 -11.51
CA ASP A 15 6.33 6.35 -11.34
C ASP A 15 5.49 7.04 -10.26
N LYS A 16 5.64 8.37 -10.18
CA LYS A 16 4.96 9.27 -9.25
C LYS A 16 3.42 9.25 -9.36
N ASN A 17 2.82 8.56 -10.32
CA ASN A 17 1.38 8.54 -10.55
C ASN A 17 0.80 7.12 -10.49
N THR A 18 1.14 6.37 -9.44
CA THR A 18 0.79 4.96 -9.31
C THR A 18 -0.20 4.70 -8.18
N ILE A 19 -1.16 3.81 -8.44
CA ILE A 19 -2.02 3.20 -7.42
C ILE A 19 -1.88 1.68 -7.53
N ILE A 20 -1.63 1.02 -6.40
CA ILE A 20 -1.56 -0.43 -6.28
C ILE A 20 -2.66 -0.87 -5.32
N ILE A 21 -3.57 -1.73 -5.80
CA ILE A 21 -4.69 -2.25 -5.02
C ILE A 21 -4.81 -3.75 -5.23
N GLY A 22 -5.02 -4.50 -4.14
CA GLY A 22 -5.46 -5.88 -4.23
C GLY A 22 -5.28 -6.67 -2.94
N ASN A 23 -5.68 -7.93 -2.98
CA ASN A 23 -5.40 -8.87 -1.90
C ASN A 23 -3.93 -9.28 -1.94
N LEU A 24 -3.13 -8.74 -1.02
CA LEU A 24 -1.70 -9.08 -0.95
C LEU A 24 -1.45 -10.17 0.10
N SER A 25 -2.46 -10.50 0.91
CA SER A 25 -2.36 -11.43 2.06
C SER A 25 -1.15 -11.13 2.96
N ALA A 26 -0.84 -9.84 3.10
CA ALA A 26 0.29 -9.33 3.84
C ALA A 26 -0.22 -8.69 5.12
N LYS A 27 0.33 -9.09 6.27
CA LYS A 27 -0.09 -8.59 7.57
C LYS A 27 0.89 -7.54 8.04
N HIS A 28 0.42 -6.32 8.27
CA HIS A 28 1.18 -5.28 8.95
C HIS A 28 0.25 -4.28 9.64
N SER A 29 0.70 -3.75 10.78
CA SER A 29 -0.04 -2.72 11.53
C SER A 29 -0.31 -1.44 10.72
N THR A 30 0.57 -1.09 9.78
CA THR A 30 0.45 0.09 8.89
C THR A 30 -0.89 0.15 8.15
N TRP A 31 -1.48 -0.99 7.79
CA TRP A 31 -2.77 -1.04 7.08
C TRP A 31 -3.87 -1.71 7.89
N GLY A 32 -3.65 -2.01 9.19
CA GLY A 32 -4.71 -2.44 10.11
C GLY A 32 -4.65 -3.88 10.62
N CYS A 33 -3.56 -4.62 10.41
CA CYS A 33 -3.43 -5.96 11.00
C CYS A 33 -2.90 -5.91 12.43
N CYS A 34 -3.38 -6.79 13.31
CA CYS A 34 -2.91 -6.90 14.70
C CYS A 34 -1.54 -7.56 14.84
N SER A 35 -1.01 -8.12 13.75
CA SER A 35 0.27 -8.81 13.70
C SER A 35 0.99 -8.50 12.40
N ASN A 36 2.29 -8.77 12.38
CA ASN A 36 3.12 -8.63 11.19
C ASN A 36 3.50 -10.02 10.67
N ASN A 37 3.55 -10.19 9.35
CA ASN A 37 4.18 -11.35 8.72
C ASN A 37 5.31 -10.91 7.77
N GLY A 38 6.15 -11.84 7.34
CA GLY A 38 7.30 -11.51 6.47
C GLY A 38 6.88 -10.76 5.20
N ARG A 39 5.74 -11.13 4.61
CA ARG A 39 5.20 -10.44 3.43
C ARG A 39 4.81 -8.98 3.73
N GLY A 40 4.28 -8.69 4.91
CA GLY A 40 3.97 -7.34 5.33
C GLY A 40 5.22 -6.50 5.55
N ILE A 41 6.27 -7.10 6.11
CA ILE A 41 7.58 -6.43 6.24
C ILE A 41 8.16 -6.09 4.87
N ASP A 42 8.15 -7.04 3.92
CA ASP A 42 8.68 -6.81 2.57
C ASP A 42 7.91 -5.69 1.84
N ILE A 43 6.58 -5.67 1.95
CA ILE A 43 5.74 -4.65 1.31
C ILE A 43 5.95 -3.29 1.98
N LEU A 44 6.07 -3.23 3.31
CA LEU A 44 6.37 -1.98 3.99
C LEU A 44 7.72 -1.41 3.54
N GLN A 45 8.74 -2.25 3.44
CA GLN A 45 10.05 -1.83 2.96
C GLN A 45 9.95 -1.26 1.55
N TYR A 46 9.22 -1.92 0.64
CA TYR A 46 8.95 -1.38 -0.70
C TYR A 46 8.24 -0.02 -0.65
N VAL A 47 7.22 0.12 0.19
CA VAL A 47 6.45 1.37 0.36
C VAL A 47 7.36 2.51 0.78
N VAL A 48 8.25 2.27 1.75
CA VAL A 48 9.22 3.26 2.26
C VAL A 48 10.27 3.62 1.20
N ASP A 49 10.83 2.60 0.54
CA ASP A 49 11.93 2.81 -0.41
C ASP A 49 11.50 3.52 -1.70
N ASN A 50 10.21 3.47 -2.05
CA ASN A 50 9.67 3.98 -3.32
C ASN A 50 8.69 5.16 -3.14
N ASP A 51 8.62 5.75 -1.94
CA ASP A 51 7.76 6.91 -1.65
C ASP A 51 6.27 6.66 -1.97
N PHE A 52 5.78 5.51 -1.49
CA PHE A 52 4.35 5.20 -1.45
C PHE A 52 3.80 5.44 -0.05
N MET A 53 2.47 5.51 0.04
CA MET A 53 1.75 5.50 1.30
C MET A 53 0.55 4.55 1.23
N SER A 54 0.20 3.96 2.37
CA SER A 54 -1.04 3.20 2.49
C SER A 54 -2.24 4.15 2.54
N LEU A 55 -3.32 3.75 1.88
CA LEU A 55 -4.62 4.41 1.90
C LEU A 55 -5.62 3.69 2.82
N ASN A 56 -5.22 2.57 3.43
CA ASN A 56 -6.06 1.84 4.37
C ASN A 56 -6.27 2.66 5.64
N ASP A 57 -7.50 2.63 6.17
CA ASP A 57 -7.89 3.29 7.43
C ASP A 57 -7.76 2.36 8.65
N GLY A 58 -7.25 1.15 8.44
CA GLY A 58 -7.12 0.11 9.45
C GLY A 58 -8.35 -0.79 9.61
N THR A 59 -9.44 -0.56 8.87
CA THR A 59 -10.61 -1.43 8.92
C THR A 59 -10.30 -2.82 8.33
N PRO A 60 -10.75 -3.92 8.96
CA PRO A 60 -10.54 -5.25 8.42
C PRO A 60 -11.26 -5.46 7.08
N THR A 61 -10.58 -6.09 6.14
CA THR A 61 -11.13 -6.41 4.81
C THR A 61 -11.45 -7.89 4.66
N HIS A 62 -10.89 -8.73 5.53
CA HIS A 62 -11.10 -10.16 5.54
C HIS A 62 -11.35 -10.67 6.97
N THR A 63 -12.43 -11.43 7.14
CA THR A 63 -12.76 -12.09 8.41
C THR A 63 -12.80 -13.60 8.21
N SER A 64 -12.13 -14.34 9.10
CA SER A 64 -12.18 -15.80 9.12
C SER A 64 -12.89 -16.29 10.38
N PHE A 65 -14.00 -17.01 10.20
CA PHE A 65 -14.72 -17.64 11.30
C PHE A 65 -13.95 -18.81 11.90
N SER A 66 -13.29 -19.63 11.08
CA SER A 66 -12.54 -20.80 11.54
C SER A 66 -11.36 -20.44 12.45
N TYR A 67 -10.75 -19.28 12.22
CA TYR A 67 -9.61 -18.80 13.01
C TYR A 67 -9.98 -17.65 13.96
N ILE A 68 -11.23 -17.18 13.94
CA ILE A 68 -11.72 -16.02 14.73
C ILE A 68 -10.77 -14.82 14.57
N THR A 69 -10.49 -14.45 13.32
CA THR A 69 -9.59 -13.33 13.00
C THR A 69 -10.29 -12.35 12.06
N SER A 70 -9.97 -11.08 12.23
CA SER A 70 -10.37 -10.01 11.32
C SER A 70 -9.10 -9.22 11.00
N GLU A 71 -8.74 -9.15 9.72
CA GLU A 71 -7.46 -8.63 9.25
C GLU A 71 -7.68 -7.76 8.00
N ALA A 72 -6.84 -6.75 7.83
CA ALA A 72 -6.79 -5.94 6.62
C ALA A 72 -5.79 -6.55 5.62
N LEU A 73 -6.28 -7.44 4.75
CA LEU A 73 -5.44 -8.19 3.80
C LEU A 73 -5.52 -7.67 2.36
N ASP A 74 -6.54 -6.86 2.08
CA ASP A 74 -6.68 -6.08 0.86
C ASP A 74 -6.05 -4.71 1.13
N ILE A 75 -5.00 -4.40 0.37
CA ILE A 75 -4.15 -3.24 0.60
C ILE A 75 -4.30 -2.30 -0.58
N ALA A 76 -4.55 -1.03 -0.28
CA ALA A 76 -4.50 0.07 -1.21
C ALA A 76 -3.32 0.96 -0.85
N MET A 77 -2.48 1.27 -1.84
CA MET A 77 -1.36 2.19 -1.69
C MET A 77 -1.19 3.04 -2.94
N THR A 78 -0.63 4.22 -2.76
CA THR A 78 -0.41 5.18 -3.83
C THR A 78 0.94 5.85 -3.67
N SER A 79 1.54 6.27 -4.77
CA SER A 79 2.67 7.21 -4.74
C SER A 79 2.23 8.48 -4.02
N THR A 80 3.07 9.00 -3.13
CA THR A 80 2.74 10.19 -2.30
C THR A 80 2.47 11.44 -3.13
N GLU A 81 2.99 11.52 -4.36
CA GLU A 81 2.76 12.63 -5.28
C GLU A 81 1.29 12.77 -5.68
N LEU A 82 0.52 11.66 -5.75
CA LEU A 82 -0.91 11.70 -6.03
C LEU A 82 -1.76 12.22 -4.87
N THR A 83 -1.19 12.33 -3.67
CA THR A 83 -1.89 12.86 -2.49
C THR A 83 -1.57 14.33 -2.23
N LYS A 84 -0.63 14.91 -3.00
CA LYS A 84 -0.34 16.33 -2.92
C LYS A 84 -1.51 17.11 -3.51
N PRO A 85 -1.94 18.21 -2.86
CA PRO A 85 -2.91 19.11 -3.48
C PRO A 85 -2.33 19.63 -4.81
N PRO A 86 -3.18 19.93 -5.80
CA PRO A 86 -2.73 20.57 -7.03
C PRO A 86 -1.93 21.81 -6.65
N VAL A 87 -0.73 21.96 -7.24
CA VAL A 87 0.02 23.21 -7.15
C VAL A 87 -0.83 24.24 -7.88
N LEU A 88 -1.62 25.02 -7.13
CA LEU A 88 -2.25 26.20 -7.66
C LEU A 88 -1.10 27.09 -8.13
N MET A 89 -0.98 27.26 -9.44
CA MET A 89 -0.11 28.28 -10.00
C MET A 89 -0.64 29.60 -9.42
N ASP A 90 0.07 30.16 -8.44
CA ASP A 90 -0.21 31.52 -8.00
C ASP A 90 -0.13 32.40 -9.25
N CYS A 91 -1.27 32.94 -9.65
CA CYS A 91 -1.33 33.98 -10.67
C CYS A 91 -0.70 35.25 -10.08
N ALA A 92 0.62 35.26 -9.95
CA ALA A 92 1.39 36.47 -9.71
C ALA A 92 1.63 37.14 -11.07
N GLY A 93 0.85 38.19 -11.32
CA GLY A 93 1.07 39.14 -12.41
C GLY A 93 2.24 40.08 -12.14
#